data_AF-A0A7W8DIW7-F1
#
_entry.id   AF-A0A7W8DIW7-F1
#
_cell.length_a   1.000
_cell.length_b   1.000
_cell.length_c   1.000
_cell.angle_alpha   90.00
_cell.angle_beta   90.00
_cell.angle_gamma   90.00
#
_symmetry.space_group_name_H-M   'P 1'
#
loop_
_entity.id
_entity.type
_entity.pdbx_description
1 polymer ?
#
loop_
_entity_poly.entity_id
_entity_poly.type
_entity_poly.pdbx_seq_one_letter_code
_entity_poly.pdbx_strand_id
1 'polypeptide(L)'
;MNAQHLRRRPLPLCLHLIFSVCLTMGTGLLFHPSPCPAFEGDEHKDLGNISIAANLEALKAAGGGGRTAEAKRVLELFMQGVQELPDLPPVTYGDIVLLVDYMKDNYRLLHRRSASEQWPANAAETDIAYLQKLTSDWLSNLGAAHDNQDHFQGRVLYAFWFWHKQAVETAAEGNLWAALLMNAYADHFLQDSFAPGHIISPRDENSQDVYATMIHDEGNRHAMLCHLQKLSECHQALSKVLRLSEKLHAGTVPELAQKLKRVKLLPEVGRQLLQHHEWEKRFYGDDQLNREPSQPVVMAAYCTQSVGDVVESYLSNSKKNSFTRYKFELRFAVAGGQAELIDVWQDYGDMTWKAPAKRDFYVGLPDKEARYGIKKVAASEIPERIIAPLPNYAAFNPAFALNIGYQGWATGYASEVRALTEAEMMVLGGRWDYLRDDFSKAYLPRKIDMFAVTVGYSGLFDSDTSANGIAARLILPINQLNLQLSLYGGSRYYSGNSYGGWRDYEGIRLDWGMQMGNLFLGIGRDFYPTTGGIKDGVSIQAGLSLAFPTSRIPGVYKSY
;
A
#
# COMPACT_ATOMS: atom_id res chain seq x y z
N MET A 1 6.22 -21.88 -68.82
CA MET A 1 5.84 -22.89 -67.81
C MET A 1 6.05 -22.28 -66.43
N ASN A 2 5.02 -22.34 -65.59
CA ASN A 2 4.84 -21.62 -64.34
C ASN A 2 5.80 -22.10 -63.22
N ALA A 3 6.48 -21.17 -62.55
CA ALA A 3 7.06 -21.39 -61.23
C ALA A 3 6.27 -20.54 -60.22
N GLN A 4 5.47 -21.22 -59.39
CA GLN A 4 4.69 -20.64 -58.30
C GLN A 4 5.63 -20.10 -57.21
N HIS A 5 5.73 -18.78 -57.09
CA HIS A 5 6.22 -18.14 -55.87
C HIS A 5 5.14 -18.20 -54.79
N LEU A 6 5.21 -19.22 -53.95
CA LEU A 6 4.49 -19.29 -52.67
C LEU A 6 4.99 -18.18 -51.75
N ARG A 7 4.24 -17.07 -51.69
CA ARG A 7 4.34 -16.07 -50.62
C ARG A 7 4.00 -16.74 -49.29
N ARG A 8 5.01 -17.12 -48.50
CA ARG A 8 4.82 -17.38 -47.07
C ARG A 8 4.43 -16.05 -46.42
N ARG A 9 3.17 -15.94 -46.00
CA ARG A 9 2.75 -14.84 -45.12
C ARG A 9 3.48 -15.05 -43.79
N PRO A 10 4.23 -14.07 -43.25
CA PRO A 10 4.73 -14.18 -41.89
C PRO A 10 3.51 -14.29 -40.97
N LEU A 11 3.53 -15.26 -40.05
CA LEU A 11 2.64 -15.24 -38.90
C LEU A 11 2.83 -13.89 -38.18
N PRO A 12 1.77 -13.27 -37.62
CA PRO A 12 1.90 -12.00 -36.93
C PRO A 12 2.84 -12.17 -35.73
N LEU A 13 4.04 -11.60 -35.85
CA LEU A 13 5.12 -11.62 -34.85
C LEU A 13 4.62 -11.20 -33.46
N CYS A 14 3.56 -10.36 -33.40
CA CYS A 14 2.89 -9.95 -32.17
C CYS A 14 2.40 -11.13 -31.30
N LEU A 15 1.98 -12.26 -31.88
CA LEU A 15 1.48 -13.40 -31.12
C LEU A 15 2.60 -14.21 -30.44
N HIS A 16 3.79 -14.28 -31.05
CA HIS A 16 4.96 -14.93 -30.44
C HIS A 16 5.59 -14.08 -29.33
N LEU A 17 5.52 -12.75 -29.44
CA LEU A 17 5.99 -11.81 -28.42
C LEU A 17 5.15 -11.92 -27.14
N ILE A 18 3.82 -11.94 -27.29
CA ILE A 18 2.88 -12.16 -26.17
C ILE A 18 3.16 -13.52 -25.52
N PHE A 19 3.35 -14.58 -26.32
CA PHE A 19 3.59 -15.92 -25.77
C PHE A 19 4.93 -16.04 -25.03
N SER A 20 6.00 -15.41 -25.51
CA SER A 20 7.32 -15.46 -24.84
C SER A 20 7.35 -14.63 -23.56
N VAL A 21 6.76 -13.42 -23.56
CA VAL A 21 6.61 -12.62 -22.34
C VAL A 21 5.77 -13.38 -21.30
N CYS A 22 4.66 -14.00 -21.71
CA CYS A 22 3.85 -14.84 -20.82
C CYS A 22 4.60 -16.07 -20.29
N LEU A 23 5.48 -16.71 -21.08
CA LEU A 23 6.24 -17.90 -20.65
C LEU A 23 7.38 -17.55 -19.68
N THR A 24 8.05 -16.41 -19.87
CA THR A 24 9.08 -15.92 -18.93
C THR A 24 8.43 -15.41 -17.63
N MET A 25 7.27 -14.75 -17.70
CA MET A 25 6.49 -14.40 -16.51
C MET A 25 6.02 -15.66 -15.77
N GLY A 26 5.50 -16.67 -16.49
CA GLY A 26 5.01 -17.91 -15.88
C GLY A 26 6.08 -18.74 -15.16
N THR A 27 7.34 -18.73 -15.62
CA THR A 27 8.41 -19.53 -15.00
C THR A 27 9.06 -18.85 -13.78
N GLY A 28 9.13 -17.51 -13.75
CA GLY A 28 9.53 -16.76 -12.55
C GLY A 28 8.47 -16.77 -11.44
N LEU A 29 7.19 -16.86 -11.82
CA LEU A 29 6.06 -16.89 -10.88
C LEU A 29 5.86 -18.24 -10.15
N LEU A 30 6.40 -19.35 -10.69
CA LEU A 30 6.19 -20.69 -10.13
C LEU A 30 7.05 -21.03 -8.89
N PHE A 31 8.02 -20.17 -8.51
CA PHE A 31 8.95 -20.44 -7.41
C PHE A 31 8.94 -19.39 -6.29
N HIS A 32 8.02 -18.42 -6.32
CA HIS A 32 7.91 -17.39 -5.28
C HIS A 32 6.73 -17.66 -4.33
N PRO A 33 6.87 -17.36 -3.02
CA PRO A 33 5.71 -17.29 -2.13
C PRO A 33 4.73 -16.27 -2.71
N SER A 34 3.44 -16.60 -2.74
CA SER A 34 2.39 -15.72 -3.26
C SER A 34 2.58 -14.29 -2.71
N PRO A 35 2.62 -13.27 -3.59
CA PRO A 35 2.68 -11.89 -3.12
C PRO A 35 1.48 -11.64 -2.21
N CYS A 36 1.70 -11.01 -1.05
CA CYS A 36 0.63 -10.47 -0.21
C CYS A 36 -0.07 -9.41 -1.06
N PRO A 37 -1.31 -9.64 -1.53
CA PRO A 37 -2.04 -8.58 -2.19
C PRO A 37 -2.32 -7.53 -1.13
N ALA A 38 -1.58 -6.41 -1.12
CA ALA A 38 -1.90 -5.31 -0.22
C ALA A 38 -3.40 -5.01 -0.36
N PHE A 39 -4.13 -5.30 0.71
CA PHE A 39 -5.59 -5.33 0.85
C PHE A 39 -6.33 -6.53 0.24
N GLU A 40 -6.46 -7.59 1.03
CA GLU A 40 -7.78 -8.18 1.21
C GLU A 40 -8.61 -7.28 2.14
N GLY A 41 -9.00 -6.09 1.67
CA GLY A 41 -9.68 -5.05 2.46
C GLY A 41 -11.03 -5.44 3.09
N ASP A 42 -11.43 -6.70 2.91
CA ASP A 42 -12.39 -7.39 3.75
C ASP A 42 -12.04 -7.34 5.25
N GLU A 43 -10.77 -7.25 5.67
CA GLU A 43 -10.41 -7.09 7.10
C GLU A 43 -10.94 -5.77 7.69
N HIS A 44 -10.78 -4.67 6.95
CA HIS A 44 -11.36 -3.37 7.30
C HIS A 44 -12.88 -3.45 7.42
N LYS A 45 -13.50 -4.12 6.44
CA LYS A 45 -14.94 -4.35 6.41
C LYS A 45 -15.42 -5.16 7.60
N ASP A 46 -14.74 -6.25 7.94
CA ASP A 46 -15.10 -7.10 9.07
C ASP A 46 -14.99 -6.32 10.39
N LEU A 47 -13.89 -5.61 10.62
CA LEU A 47 -13.68 -4.79 11.83
C LEU A 47 -14.74 -3.67 11.96
N GLY A 48 -15.07 -2.98 10.87
CA GLY A 48 -16.14 -1.98 10.86
C GLY A 48 -17.53 -2.57 11.13
N ASN A 49 -17.84 -3.73 10.57
CA ASN A 49 -19.13 -4.39 10.84
C ASN A 49 -19.21 -4.92 12.28
N ILE A 50 -18.10 -5.40 12.84
CA ILE A 50 -17.99 -5.79 14.25
C ILE A 50 -18.27 -4.59 15.17
N SER A 51 -17.71 -3.40 14.88
CA SER A 51 -17.87 -2.22 15.75
C SER A 51 -19.32 -1.73 15.79
N ILE A 52 -20.03 -1.74 14.66
CA ILE A 52 -21.47 -1.45 14.59
C ILE A 52 -22.29 -2.50 15.32
N ALA A 53 -22.04 -3.79 15.08
CA ALA A 53 -22.77 -4.87 15.73
C ALA A 53 -22.63 -4.83 17.26
N ALA A 54 -21.41 -4.58 17.77
CA ALA A 54 -21.14 -4.51 19.20
C ALA A 54 -21.90 -3.35 19.87
N ASN A 55 -21.94 -2.18 19.24
CA ASN A 55 -22.70 -1.03 19.76
C ASN A 55 -24.22 -1.23 19.64
N LEU A 56 -24.70 -1.82 18.54
CA LEU A 56 -26.12 -2.13 18.35
C LEU A 56 -26.62 -3.09 19.44
N GLU A 57 -25.88 -4.16 19.73
CA GLU A 57 -26.25 -5.11 20.79
C GLU A 57 -26.24 -4.46 22.18
N ALA A 58 -25.31 -3.54 22.44
CA ALA A 58 -25.30 -2.77 23.68
C ALA A 58 -26.54 -1.87 23.81
N LEU A 59 -26.94 -1.18 22.74
CA LEU A 59 -28.16 -0.37 22.75
C LEU A 59 -29.42 -1.22 22.93
N LYS A 60 -29.50 -2.38 22.28
CA LYS A 60 -30.64 -3.31 22.44
C LYS A 60 -30.84 -3.68 23.91
N ALA A 61 -29.76 -3.95 24.64
CA ALA A 61 -29.80 -4.30 26.06
C ALA A 61 -30.16 -3.13 26.99
N ALA A 62 -29.83 -1.88 26.64
CA ALA A 62 -30.01 -0.74 27.54
C ALA A 62 -31.47 -0.28 27.71
N GLY A 63 -32.39 -0.69 26.84
CA GLY A 63 -33.70 -0.01 26.72
C GLY A 63 -33.52 1.45 26.28
N GLY A 64 -34.59 2.24 26.13
CA GLY A 64 -34.43 3.68 25.92
C GLY A 64 -35.59 4.40 25.26
N GLY A 65 -35.52 5.74 25.29
CA GLY A 65 -36.49 6.65 24.68
C GLY A 65 -36.29 6.86 23.17
N GLY A 66 -36.91 7.90 22.62
CA GLY A 66 -36.96 8.15 21.16
C GLY A 66 -35.61 8.20 20.46
N ARG A 67 -34.60 8.90 21.01
CA ARG A 67 -33.24 8.95 20.42
C ARG A 67 -32.55 7.60 20.41
N THR A 68 -32.76 6.78 21.45
CA THR A 68 -32.19 5.43 21.51
C THR A 68 -32.82 4.51 20.46
N ALA A 69 -34.14 4.63 20.23
CA ALA A 69 -34.81 3.90 19.16
C ALA A 69 -34.28 4.32 17.78
N GLU A 70 -34.07 5.62 17.56
CA GLU A 70 -33.49 6.12 16.32
C GLU A 70 -32.04 5.67 16.11
N ALA A 71 -31.21 5.71 17.16
CA ALA A 71 -29.84 5.22 17.09
C ALA A 71 -29.77 3.73 16.74
N LYS A 72 -30.65 2.91 17.32
CA LYS A 72 -30.79 1.48 16.96
C LYS A 72 -31.12 1.32 15.48
N ARG A 73 -32.14 2.03 15.00
CA ARG A 73 -32.59 1.98 13.60
C ARG A 73 -31.46 2.34 12.64
N VAL A 74 -30.72 3.40 12.92
CA VAL A 74 -29.60 3.84 12.07
C VAL A 74 -28.47 2.81 12.07
N LEU A 75 -28.07 2.29 13.23
CA LEU A 75 -27.04 1.23 13.30
C LEU A 75 -27.50 -0.06 12.59
N GLU A 76 -28.78 -0.42 12.67
CA GLU A 76 -29.36 -1.55 11.94
C GLU A 76 -29.26 -1.38 10.43
N LEU A 77 -29.52 -0.17 9.91
CA LEU A 77 -29.36 0.13 8.48
C LEU A 77 -27.89 -0.02 8.04
N PHE A 78 -26.95 0.53 8.81
CA PHE A 78 -25.51 0.39 8.54
C PHE A 78 -25.03 -1.06 8.64
N MET A 79 -25.64 -1.87 9.52
CA MET A 79 -25.31 -3.28 9.71
C MET A 79 -25.87 -4.18 8.60
N GLN A 80 -27.11 -3.93 8.20
CA GLN A 80 -27.79 -4.66 7.13
C GLN A 80 -27.21 -4.27 5.76
N GLY A 81 -26.86 -3.00 5.63
CA GLY A 81 -26.40 -2.34 4.43
C GLY A 81 -27.54 -1.62 3.72
N VAL A 82 -27.20 -0.53 3.03
CA VAL A 82 -28.15 0.29 2.29
C VAL A 82 -27.91 0.13 0.79
N GLN A 83 -29.00 0.10 0.02
CA GLN A 83 -28.98 -0.20 -1.40
C GLN A 83 -29.83 0.80 -2.17
N GLU A 84 -29.30 1.36 -3.25
CA GLU A 84 -30.06 2.18 -4.19
C GLU A 84 -30.15 1.50 -5.56
N LEU A 85 -29.07 0.85 -6.00
CA LEU A 85 -28.99 0.08 -7.24
C LEU A 85 -29.29 -1.40 -6.94
N PRO A 86 -30.42 -1.96 -7.44
CA PRO A 86 -30.86 -3.32 -7.11
C PRO A 86 -29.89 -4.43 -7.55
N ASP A 87 -29.13 -4.17 -8.62
CA ASP A 87 -28.21 -5.15 -9.21
C ASP A 87 -26.83 -5.18 -8.52
N LEU A 88 -26.58 -4.24 -7.60
CA LEU A 88 -25.32 -4.16 -6.86
C LEU A 88 -25.54 -4.50 -5.38
N PRO A 89 -24.56 -5.10 -4.69
CA PRO A 89 -24.69 -5.42 -3.26
C PRO A 89 -25.05 -4.20 -2.39
N PRO A 90 -25.75 -4.39 -1.27
CA PRO A 90 -25.95 -3.34 -0.28
C PRO A 90 -24.62 -2.92 0.34
N VAL A 91 -24.51 -1.64 0.71
CA VAL A 91 -23.31 -1.03 1.32
C VAL A 91 -23.47 -0.99 2.84
N THR A 92 -22.69 -1.80 3.54
CA THR A 92 -22.61 -1.79 5.02
C THR A 92 -21.65 -0.72 5.53
N TYR A 93 -21.63 -0.48 6.84
CA TYR A 93 -20.60 0.35 7.46
C TYR A 93 -19.20 -0.12 7.13
N GLY A 94 -18.95 -1.43 7.26
CA GLY A 94 -17.66 -2.02 6.90
C GLY A 94 -17.31 -1.82 5.42
N ASP A 95 -18.29 -1.86 4.52
CA ASP A 95 -18.03 -1.54 3.11
C ASP A 95 -17.55 -0.10 2.95
N ILE A 96 -18.10 0.86 3.70
CA ILE A 96 -17.64 2.25 3.65
C ILE A 96 -16.23 2.39 4.21
N VAL A 97 -15.93 1.72 5.34
CA VAL A 97 -14.57 1.68 5.92
C VAL A 97 -13.58 1.13 4.89
N LEU A 98 -13.89 0.02 4.23
CA LEU A 98 -13.07 -0.54 3.16
C LEU A 98 -12.92 0.43 1.99
N LEU A 99 -14.01 1.08 1.59
CA LEU A 99 -14.03 1.85 0.36
C LEU A 99 -13.09 3.07 0.38
N VAL A 100 -12.64 3.53 1.55
CA VAL A 100 -11.67 4.64 1.71
C VAL A 100 -10.39 4.41 0.92
N ASP A 101 -9.91 3.17 0.81
CA ASP A 101 -8.75 2.80 -0.02
C ASP A 101 -8.90 3.15 -1.51
N TYR A 102 -10.15 3.31 -1.96
CA TYR A 102 -10.50 3.52 -3.35
C TYR A 102 -10.93 4.96 -3.65
N MET A 103 -10.73 5.88 -2.70
CA MET A 103 -11.19 7.26 -2.81
C MET A 103 -10.03 8.22 -2.94
N LYS A 104 -10.13 9.11 -3.92
CA LYS A 104 -9.24 10.28 -4.04
C LYS A 104 -9.74 11.50 -3.28
N ASP A 105 -11.05 11.60 -3.10
CA ASP A 105 -11.72 12.77 -2.57
C ASP A 105 -12.86 12.35 -1.66
N ASN A 106 -12.57 12.33 -0.37
CA ASN A 106 -13.47 11.81 0.65
C ASN A 106 -14.75 12.65 0.78
N TYR A 107 -14.69 13.93 0.38
CA TYR A 107 -15.87 14.81 0.38
C TYR A 107 -16.96 14.33 -0.58
N ARG A 108 -16.61 13.61 -1.66
CA ARG A 108 -17.60 13.13 -2.63
C ARG A 108 -18.53 12.06 -2.08
N LEU A 109 -18.14 11.32 -1.03
CA LEU A 109 -19.06 10.38 -0.38
C LEU A 109 -20.12 11.09 0.43
N LEU A 110 -19.73 12.24 0.98
CA LEU A 110 -20.53 12.93 1.96
C LEU A 110 -21.54 13.86 1.29
N HIS A 111 -21.47 14.09 -0.02
CA HIS A 111 -22.43 14.92 -0.74
C HIS A 111 -22.82 14.31 -2.08
N ARG A 112 -24.13 14.16 -2.30
CA ARG A 112 -24.67 13.95 -3.64
C ARG A 112 -24.32 15.19 -4.49
N ARG A 113 -23.78 14.99 -5.69
CA ARG A 113 -23.26 16.03 -6.63
C ARG A 113 -24.21 17.21 -6.94
N SER A 114 -25.44 17.20 -6.44
CA SER A 114 -26.50 18.17 -6.72
C SER A 114 -27.25 18.70 -5.50
N ALA A 115 -26.83 18.43 -4.26
CA ALA A 115 -27.59 18.81 -3.06
C ALA A 115 -26.74 19.63 -2.08
N SER A 116 -27.39 20.67 -1.51
CA SER A 116 -27.03 21.53 -0.36
C SER A 116 -25.66 21.37 0.31
N GLU A 117 -25.09 22.50 0.77
CA GLU A 117 -23.93 22.55 1.69
C GLU A 117 -24.09 21.75 3.01
N GLN A 118 -25.26 21.14 3.26
CA GLN A 118 -25.57 20.36 4.44
C GLN A 118 -25.18 18.89 4.28
N TRP A 119 -24.74 18.27 5.38
CA TRP A 119 -24.45 16.84 5.44
C TRP A 119 -25.73 15.98 5.34
N PRO A 120 -25.68 14.80 4.69
CA PRO A 120 -26.85 13.94 4.50
C PRO A 120 -27.37 13.44 5.84
N ALA A 121 -28.69 13.54 6.06
CA ALA A 121 -29.33 13.09 7.29
C ALA A 121 -29.81 11.63 7.22
N ASN A 122 -29.79 11.02 6.04
CA ASN A 122 -30.29 9.68 5.81
C ASN A 122 -29.77 9.06 4.49
N ALA A 123 -30.14 7.81 4.26
CA ALA A 123 -29.82 7.05 3.06
C ALA A 123 -30.25 7.71 1.74
N ALA A 124 -31.41 8.37 1.68
CA ALA A 124 -31.93 8.95 0.43
C ALA A 124 -31.13 10.20 -0.02
N GLU A 125 -30.49 10.87 0.94
CA GLU A 125 -29.63 12.04 0.70
C GLU A 125 -28.16 11.65 0.42
N THR A 126 -27.77 10.41 0.73
CA THR A 126 -26.42 9.88 0.48
C THR A 126 -26.34 9.33 -0.94
N ASP A 127 -25.19 9.49 -1.62
CA ASP A 127 -24.96 8.92 -2.95
C ASP A 127 -24.61 7.41 -2.84
N ILE A 128 -25.60 6.60 -2.42
CA ILE A 128 -25.43 5.16 -2.25
C ILE A 128 -25.09 4.50 -3.59
N ALA A 129 -25.67 4.96 -4.70
CA ALA A 129 -25.32 4.49 -6.04
C ALA A 129 -23.82 4.67 -6.37
N TYR A 130 -23.21 5.79 -5.99
CA TYR A 130 -21.77 6.00 -6.14
C TYR A 130 -20.96 5.00 -5.31
N LEU A 131 -21.31 4.83 -4.03
CA LEU A 131 -20.67 3.86 -3.13
C LEU A 131 -20.70 2.44 -3.70
N GLN A 132 -21.86 2.01 -4.19
CA GLN A 132 -22.01 0.69 -4.79
C GLN A 132 -21.13 0.52 -6.04
N LYS A 133 -21.05 1.55 -6.90
CA LYS A 133 -20.23 1.50 -8.12
C LYS A 133 -18.75 1.47 -7.83
N LEU A 134 -18.30 2.19 -6.80
CA LEU A 134 -16.87 2.31 -6.46
C LEU A 134 -16.24 0.93 -6.18
N THR A 135 -16.99 0.02 -5.56
CA THR A 135 -16.54 -1.37 -5.33
C THR A 135 -16.17 -2.13 -6.61
N SER A 136 -16.64 -1.67 -7.78
CA SER A 136 -16.44 -2.31 -9.08
C SER A 136 -15.61 -1.48 -10.07
N ASP A 137 -15.21 -0.27 -9.68
CA ASP A 137 -14.49 0.66 -10.56
C ASP A 137 -12.96 0.48 -10.44
N TRP A 138 -12.44 -0.48 -11.20
CA TRP A 138 -11.00 -0.78 -11.20
C TRP A 138 -10.11 0.41 -11.60
N LEU A 139 -10.60 1.35 -12.42
CA LEU A 139 -9.82 2.54 -12.79
C LEU A 139 -9.71 3.52 -11.62
N SER A 140 -10.79 3.72 -10.87
CA SER A 140 -10.75 4.49 -9.63
C SER A 140 -9.81 3.86 -8.61
N ASN A 141 -9.80 2.52 -8.50
CA ASN A 141 -8.90 1.80 -7.61
C ASN A 141 -7.42 2.04 -7.94
N LEU A 142 -7.05 2.04 -9.23
CA LEU A 142 -5.70 2.35 -9.66
C LEU A 142 -5.29 3.79 -9.36
N GLY A 143 -6.25 4.72 -9.48
CA GLY A 143 -6.01 6.11 -9.15
C GLY A 143 -5.83 6.35 -7.66
N ALA A 144 -6.66 5.73 -6.81
CA ALA A 144 -6.61 5.90 -5.36
C ALA A 144 -5.37 5.25 -4.75
N ALA A 145 -4.93 4.10 -5.29
CA ALA A 145 -3.67 3.45 -4.93
C ALA A 145 -2.42 4.35 -4.99
N HIS A 146 -2.47 5.46 -5.74
CA HIS A 146 -1.40 6.45 -5.88
C HIS A 146 -1.61 7.67 -4.98
N ASP A 147 -2.85 8.11 -4.81
CA ASP A 147 -3.22 9.32 -4.07
C ASP A 147 -3.72 8.98 -2.65
N ASN A 148 -2.89 8.21 -1.93
CA ASN A 148 -3.24 7.64 -0.62
C ASN A 148 -2.26 8.06 0.48
N GLN A 149 -1.69 9.27 0.38
CA GLN A 149 -0.69 9.77 1.33
C GLN A 149 -1.22 9.79 2.77
N ASP A 150 -2.53 9.98 2.94
CA ASP A 150 -3.17 10.03 4.25
C ASP A 150 -3.23 8.68 4.95
N HIS A 151 -2.95 7.56 4.27
CA HIS A 151 -2.89 6.22 4.88
C HIS A 151 -1.57 5.96 5.62
N PHE A 152 -0.56 6.83 5.49
CA PHE A 152 0.79 6.54 5.94
C PHE A 152 1.29 7.49 7.04
N GLN A 153 2.21 6.97 7.85
CA GLN A 153 3.00 7.68 8.85
C GLN A 153 2.11 8.54 9.78
N GLY A 154 2.53 9.74 10.14
CA GLY A 154 1.74 10.62 11.01
C GLY A 154 0.41 11.09 10.39
N ARG A 155 0.25 10.99 9.06
CA ARG A 155 -0.97 11.45 8.38
C ARG A 155 -2.16 10.54 8.64
N VAL A 156 -1.94 9.23 8.77
CA VAL A 156 -3.00 8.27 9.14
C VAL A 156 -3.67 8.66 10.45
N LEU A 157 -2.88 9.13 11.42
CA LEU A 157 -3.38 9.52 12.73
C LEU A 157 -4.13 10.84 12.68
N TYR A 158 -3.57 11.78 11.95
CA TYR A 158 -4.18 13.08 11.73
C TYR A 158 -5.53 12.90 11.04
N ALA A 159 -5.60 12.06 10.00
CA ALA A 159 -6.82 11.75 9.27
C ALA A 159 -7.86 11.11 10.20
N PHE A 160 -7.49 10.10 11.00
CA PHE A 160 -8.39 9.55 12.01
C PHE A 160 -8.89 10.63 12.98
N TRP A 161 -7.99 11.39 13.61
CA TRP A 161 -8.36 12.43 14.57
C TRP A 161 -9.33 13.45 13.98
N PHE A 162 -9.00 13.94 12.79
CA PHE A 162 -9.78 14.95 12.08
C PHE A 162 -11.19 14.43 11.81
N TRP A 163 -11.30 13.27 11.13
CA TRP A 163 -12.60 12.71 10.75
C TRP A 163 -13.43 12.25 11.95
N HIS A 164 -12.81 11.64 12.96
CA HIS A 164 -13.50 11.21 14.18
C HIS A 164 -14.03 12.41 14.98
N LYS A 165 -13.23 13.47 15.09
CA LYS A 165 -13.68 14.72 15.72
C LYS A 165 -14.90 15.28 14.99
N GLN A 166 -14.85 15.38 13.67
CA GLN A 166 -15.98 15.87 12.87
C GLN A 166 -17.22 14.98 13.03
N ALA A 167 -17.05 13.65 13.11
CA ALA A 167 -18.13 12.72 13.38
C ALA A 167 -18.79 12.98 14.75
N VAL A 168 -18.00 13.11 15.81
CA VAL A 168 -18.49 13.41 17.17
C VAL A 168 -19.25 14.74 17.23
N GLU A 169 -18.73 15.77 16.55
CA GLU A 169 -19.38 17.09 16.49
C GLU A 169 -20.73 17.01 15.75
N THR A 170 -20.74 16.38 14.58
CA THR A 170 -21.95 16.16 13.76
C THR A 170 -23.00 15.33 14.50
N ALA A 171 -22.59 14.34 15.29
CA ALA A 171 -23.48 13.54 16.12
C ALA A 171 -24.11 14.36 17.25
N ALA A 172 -23.32 15.19 17.94
CA ALA A 172 -23.80 16.05 19.02
C ALA A 172 -24.83 17.08 18.52
N GLU A 173 -24.73 17.49 17.25
CA GLU A 173 -25.71 18.35 16.55
C GLU A 173 -27.01 17.62 16.16
N GLY A 174 -27.05 16.29 16.32
CA GLY A 174 -28.24 15.47 16.07
C GLY A 174 -28.27 14.77 14.71
N ASN A 175 -27.20 14.85 13.91
CA ASN A 175 -27.11 14.10 12.65
C ASN A 175 -26.26 12.84 12.81
N LEU A 176 -26.87 11.78 13.37
CA LEU A 176 -26.19 10.49 13.56
C LEU A 176 -25.78 9.83 12.24
N TRP A 177 -26.57 10.00 11.18
CA TRP A 177 -26.29 9.38 9.89
C TRP A 177 -24.99 9.89 9.28
N ALA A 178 -24.87 11.21 9.10
CA ALA A 178 -23.64 11.83 8.61
C ALA A 178 -22.45 11.53 9.52
N ALA A 179 -22.67 11.57 10.84
CA ALA A 179 -21.63 11.27 11.80
C ALA A 179 -21.06 9.85 11.63
N LEU A 180 -21.90 8.84 11.40
CA LEU A 180 -21.44 7.48 11.14
C LEU A 180 -20.72 7.37 9.78
N LEU A 181 -21.15 8.08 8.74
CA LEU A 181 -20.41 8.14 7.47
C LEU A 181 -18.99 8.68 7.68
N MET A 182 -18.85 9.81 8.38
CA MET A 182 -17.54 10.38 8.71
C MET A 182 -16.72 9.47 9.62
N ASN A 183 -17.37 8.78 10.55
CA ASN A 183 -16.67 7.87 11.44
C ASN A 183 -16.17 6.63 10.70
N ALA A 184 -16.87 6.15 9.67
CA ALA A 184 -16.38 5.04 8.86
C ALA A 184 -15.06 5.39 8.17
N TYR A 185 -14.92 6.64 7.71
CA TYR A 185 -13.63 7.16 7.25
C TYR A 185 -12.57 7.17 8.33
N ALA A 186 -12.93 7.71 9.50
CA ALA A 186 -12.00 7.74 10.62
C ALA A 186 -11.52 6.33 10.98
N ASP A 187 -12.45 5.38 11.12
CA ASP A 187 -12.16 4.00 11.50
C ASP A 187 -11.24 3.29 10.50
N HIS A 188 -11.28 3.66 9.20
CA HIS A 188 -10.31 3.16 8.23
C HIS A 188 -8.88 3.54 8.65
N PHE A 189 -8.63 4.83 8.85
CA PHE A 189 -7.31 5.31 9.27
C PHE A 189 -6.93 4.83 10.68
N LEU A 190 -7.92 4.63 11.56
CA LEU A 190 -7.68 3.98 12.84
C LEU A 190 -7.15 2.57 12.64
N GLN A 191 -7.72 1.79 11.71
CA GLN A 191 -7.28 0.44 11.40
C GLN A 191 -5.89 0.40 10.77
N ASP A 192 -5.61 1.27 9.80
CA ASP A 192 -4.27 1.41 9.18
C ASP A 192 -3.20 1.72 10.23
N SER A 193 -3.55 2.49 11.26
CA SER A 193 -2.60 2.83 12.33
C SER A 193 -2.11 1.62 13.13
N PHE A 194 -2.79 0.48 13.05
CA PHE A 194 -2.38 -0.76 13.67
C PHE A 194 -1.49 -1.63 12.78
N ALA A 195 -1.35 -1.29 11.51
CA ALA A 195 -0.54 -2.01 10.54
C ALA A 195 0.85 -1.34 10.40
N PRO A 196 1.94 -2.05 10.74
CA PRO A 196 3.28 -1.46 10.77
C PRO A 196 3.73 -0.89 9.43
N GLY A 197 3.32 -1.49 8.31
CA GLY A 197 3.64 -1.01 6.96
C GLY A 197 3.16 0.42 6.72
N HIS A 198 1.94 0.75 7.17
CA HIS A 198 1.41 2.11 7.08
C HIS A 198 2.21 3.11 7.92
N ILE A 199 2.67 2.69 9.10
CA ILE A 199 3.44 3.55 10.00
C ILE A 199 4.85 3.84 9.48
N ILE A 200 5.56 2.83 8.96
CA ILE A 200 6.97 2.97 8.61
C ILE A 200 7.21 3.39 7.16
N SER A 201 6.23 3.20 6.27
CA SER A 201 6.44 3.45 4.85
C SER A 201 6.46 4.93 4.54
N PRO A 202 7.54 5.44 3.92
CA PRO A 202 7.57 6.82 3.49
C PRO A 202 6.63 6.98 2.29
N ARG A 203 5.53 7.70 2.47
CA ARG A 203 4.59 8.08 1.41
C ARG A 203 4.40 9.59 1.42
N ASP A 204 5.42 10.31 0.99
CA ASP A 204 5.30 11.75 0.71
C ASP A 204 4.90 11.97 -0.75
N GLU A 205 4.64 13.22 -1.15
CA GLU A 205 4.36 13.63 -2.55
C GLU A 205 5.46 13.22 -3.56
N ASN A 206 6.55 12.70 -3.02
CA ASN A 206 7.84 12.51 -3.65
C ASN A 206 8.24 11.01 -3.67
N SER A 207 7.58 10.15 -2.90
CA SER A 207 7.89 8.74 -2.81
C SER A 207 7.43 7.98 -4.05
N GLN A 208 8.32 7.21 -4.65
CA GLN A 208 7.98 6.24 -5.69
C GLN A 208 7.02 5.19 -5.11
N ASP A 209 5.86 4.98 -5.74
CA ASP A 209 4.85 3.99 -5.32
C ASP A 209 5.45 2.61 -5.09
N VAL A 210 6.34 2.19 -5.97
CA VAL A 210 7.03 0.91 -5.91
C VAL A 210 7.84 0.77 -4.62
N TYR A 211 8.63 1.80 -4.30
CA TYR A 211 9.48 1.80 -3.12
C TYR A 211 8.65 1.83 -1.84
N ALA A 212 7.63 2.69 -1.80
CA ALA A 212 6.71 2.79 -0.67
C ALA A 212 5.97 1.46 -0.44
N THR A 213 5.50 0.82 -1.51
CA THR A 213 4.81 -0.49 -1.44
C THR A 213 5.74 -1.59 -0.93
N MET A 214 7.01 -1.60 -1.37
CA MET A 214 7.99 -2.58 -0.89
C MET A 214 8.22 -2.45 0.62
N ILE A 215 8.41 -1.23 1.13
CA ILE A 215 8.58 -1.00 2.58
C ILE A 215 7.30 -1.34 3.33
N HIS A 216 6.16 -1.02 2.76
CA HIS A 216 4.84 -1.29 3.34
C HIS A 216 4.63 -2.77 3.58
N ASP A 217 4.79 -3.57 2.52
CA ASP A 217 4.61 -5.02 2.59
C ASP A 217 5.61 -5.65 3.57
N GLU A 218 6.82 -5.10 3.64
CA GLU A 218 7.85 -5.58 4.55
C GLU A 218 7.55 -5.26 6.01
N GLY A 219 7.08 -4.04 6.29
CA GLY A 219 6.62 -3.64 7.61
C GLY A 219 5.49 -4.53 8.11
N ASN A 220 4.50 -4.80 7.26
CA ASN A 220 3.36 -5.65 7.59
C ASN A 220 3.78 -7.07 8.01
N ARG A 221 4.87 -7.61 7.45
CA ARG A 221 5.39 -8.95 7.81
C ARG A 221 6.17 -8.99 9.12
N HIS A 222 6.90 -7.93 9.45
CA HIS A 222 7.87 -7.93 10.56
C HIS A 222 7.26 -7.66 11.93
N ALA A 223 6.00 -7.25 11.95
CA ALA A 223 5.26 -6.80 13.12
C ALA A 223 5.88 -5.59 13.86
N MET A 224 5.04 -4.85 14.57
CA MET A 224 5.43 -3.81 15.50
C MET A 224 5.05 -4.25 16.92
N LEU A 225 5.87 -3.94 17.92
CA LEU A 225 5.53 -4.23 19.31
C LEU A 225 4.54 -3.15 19.80
N CYS A 226 3.28 -3.53 19.96
CA CYS A 226 2.23 -2.70 20.52
C CYS A 226 2.24 -2.82 22.04
N HIS A 227 2.27 -1.69 22.75
CA HIS A 227 2.18 -1.63 24.21
C HIS A 227 1.00 -0.75 24.66
N LEU A 228 -0.04 -1.39 25.19
CA LEU A 228 -1.24 -0.75 25.73
C LEU A 228 -1.03 -0.48 27.23
N GLN A 229 -0.94 0.79 27.64
CA GLN A 229 -0.65 1.14 29.03
C GLN A 229 -1.89 1.16 29.93
N LYS A 230 -3.06 1.51 29.38
CA LYS A 230 -4.32 1.56 30.15
C LYS A 230 -5.46 0.87 29.42
N LEU A 231 -5.38 -0.46 29.33
CA LEU A 231 -6.44 -1.27 28.73
C LEU A 231 -7.81 -1.08 29.43
N SER A 232 -7.80 -0.63 30.69
CA SER A 232 -9.00 -0.26 31.44
C SER A 232 -9.82 0.86 30.79
N GLU A 233 -9.22 1.78 30.05
CA GLU A 233 -9.96 2.85 29.36
C GLU A 233 -10.80 2.28 28.19
N CYS A 234 -10.36 1.18 27.59
CA CYS A 234 -11.12 0.43 26.58
C CYS A 234 -12.02 -0.66 27.17
N HIS A 235 -12.12 -0.81 28.50
CA HIS A 235 -12.81 -1.93 29.15
C HIS A 235 -14.27 -2.03 28.71
N GLN A 236 -14.97 -0.89 28.59
CA GLN A 236 -16.37 -0.87 28.15
C GLN A 236 -16.49 -1.38 26.70
N ALA A 237 -15.66 -0.89 25.78
CA ALA A 237 -15.66 -1.33 24.39
C ALA A 237 -15.25 -2.81 24.26
N LEU A 238 -14.21 -3.24 24.98
CA LEU A 238 -13.76 -4.62 25.02
C LEU A 238 -14.85 -5.55 25.56
N SER A 239 -15.61 -5.11 26.56
CA SER A 239 -16.77 -5.87 27.08
C SER A 239 -17.89 -6.01 26.04
N LYS A 240 -18.14 -4.97 25.23
CA LYS A 240 -19.11 -5.04 24.11
C LYS A 240 -18.65 -6.05 23.06
N VAL A 241 -17.37 -6.00 22.66
CA VAL A 241 -16.76 -6.94 21.69
C VAL A 241 -16.79 -8.37 22.22
N LEU A 242 -16.46 -8.58 23.49
CA LEU A 242 -16.49 -9.91 24.12
C LEU A 242 -17.89 -10.52 24.10
N ARG A 243 -18.92 -9.76 24.48
CA ARG A 243 -20.32 -10.24 24.44
C ARG A 243 -20.75 -10.60 23.02
N LEU A 244 -20.34 -9.81 22.02
CA LEU A 244 -20.61 -10.12 20.62
C LEU A 244 -19.90 -11.40 20.17
N SER A 245 -18.63 -11.54 20.54
CA SER A 245 -17.81 -12.73 20.27
C SER A 245 -18.42 -14.00 20.87
N GLU A 246 -18.91 -13.95 22.11
CA GLU A 246 -19.62 -15.06 22.75
C GLU A 246 -20.90 -15.43 21.99
N LYS A 247 -21.68 -14.44 21.53
CA LYS A 247 -22.88 -14.65 20.72
C LYS A 247 -22.57 -15.29 19.36
N LEU A 248 -21.49 -14.86 18.70
CA LEU A 248 -21.00 -15.43 17.44
C LEU A 248 -20.63 -16.91 17.63
N HIS A 249 -19.87 -17.23 18.68
CA HIS A 249 -19.45 -18.60 19.00
C HIS A 249 -20.62 -19.49 19.40
N ALA A 250 -21.62 -18.93 20.09
CA ALA A 250 -22.85 -19.63 20.43
C ALA A 250 -23.80 -19.82 19.22
N GLY A 251 -23.48 -19.25 18.05
CA GLY A 251 -24.34 -19.31 16.87
C GLY A 251 -25.64 -18.52 16.99
N THR A 252 -25.70 -17.55 17.91
CA THR A 252 -26.94 -16.78 18.18
C THR A 252 -27.12 -15.59 17.24
N VAL A 253 -26.08 -15.25 16.46
CA VAL A 253 -26.10 -14.21 15.43
C VAL A 253 -25.56 -14.75 14.09
N PRO A 254 -26.20 -15.78 13.51
CA PRO A 254 -25.66 -16.51 12.36
C PRO A 254 -25.51 -15.63 11.11
N GLU A 255 -26.37 -14.63 10.91
CA GLU A 255 -26.27 -13.69 9.80
C GLU A 255 -24.98 -12.87 9.85
N LEU A 256 -24.55 -12.46 11.06
CA LEU A 256 -23.28 -11.76 11.22
C LEU A 256 -22.10 -12.71 11.00
N ALA A 257 -22.17 -13.94 11.52
CA ALA A 257 -21.13 -14.93 11.31
C ALA A 257 -20.91 -15.25 9.81
N GLN A 258 -21.97 -15.19 8.99
CA GLN A 258 -21.85 -15.35 7.54
C GLN A 258 -21.22 -14.13 6.84
N LYS A 259 -21.38 -12.93 7.41
CA LYS A 259 -20.79 -11.70 6.89
C LYS A 259 -19.30 -11.57 7.23
N LEU A 260 -18.89 -12.05 8.41
CA LEU A 260 -17.49 -12.05 8.85
C LEU A 260 -16.71 -13.20 8.20
N LYS A 261 -15.76 -12.87 7.33
CA LYS A 261 -15.02 -13.89 6.58
C LYS A 261 -13.63 -14.13 7.14
N ARG A 262 -12.99 -13.09 7.67
CA ARG A 262 -11.54 -13.07 7.95
C ARG A 262 -11.24 -12.84 9.41
N VAL A 263 -11.99 -11.97 10.09
CA VAL A 263 -11.69 -11.61 11.48
C VAL A 263 -12.22 -12.66 12.45
N LYS A 264 -11.32 -13.27 13.22
CA LYS A 264 -11.68 -14.23 14.29
C LYS A 264 -11.63 -13.54 15.64
N LEU A 265 -12.80 -13.26 16.20
CA LEU A 265 -12.92 -12.74 17.57
C LEU A 265 -12.98 -13.88 18.56
N LEU A 266 -11.89 -14.17 19.27
CA LEU A 266 -11.87 -15.27 20.24
C LEU A 266 -12.26 -14.76 21.67
N PRO A 267 -13.32 -15.33 22.32
CA PRO A 267 -13.82 -14.82 23.60
C PRO A 267 -12.85 -14.96 24.79
N GLU A 268 -12.10 -16.06 24.85
CA GLU A 268 -11.01 -16.29 25.79
C GLU A 268 -9.92 -15.21 25.75
N VAL A 269 -9.55 -14.69 24.58
CA VAL A 269 -8.57 -13.62 24.41
C VAL A 269 -9.14 -12.32 24.95
N GLY A 270 -10.41 -12.03 24.65
CA GLY A 270 -11.12 -10.89 25.25
C GLY A 270 -11.15 -10.96 26.79
N ARG A 271 -11.42 -12.16 27.35
CA ARG A 271 -11.38 -12.38 28.81
C ARG A 271 -9.99 -12.20 29.40
N GLN A 272 -8.94 -12.69 28.73
CA GLN A 272 -7.56 -12.48 29.16
C GLN A 272 -7.21 -11.00 29.15
N LEU A 273 -7.53 -10.29 28.07
CA LEU A 273 -7.30 -8.85 27.94
C LEU A 273 -7.96 -8.08 29.10
N LEU A 274 -9.20 -8.39 29.48
CA LEU A 274 -9.87 -7.74 30.61
C LEU A 274 -9.18 -7.95 31.99
N GLN A 275 -8.30 -8.94 32.12
CA GLN A 275 -7.56 -9.22 33.36
C GLN A 275 -6.22 -8.48 33.44
N HIS A 276 -5.76 -7.85 32.36
CA HIS A 276 -4.47 -7.17 32.30
C HIS A 276 -4.65 -5.63 32.37
N HIS A 277 -3.78 -4.97 33.13
CA HIS A 277 -3.70 -3.50 33.16
C HIS A 277 -2.83 -2.96 32.03
N GLU A 278 -1.64 -3.55 31.88
CA GLU A 278 -0.70 -3.30 30.79
C GLU A 278 -0.60 -4.53 29.90
N TRP A 279 -0.37 -4.31 28.61
CA TRP A 279 -0.36 -5.39 27.64
C TRP A 279 0.58 -5.10 26.49
N GLU A 280 1.41 -6.08 26.13
CA GLU A 280 2.41 -5.95 25.07
C GLU A 280 2.38 -7.14 24.11
N LYS A 281 2.20 -6.88 22.81
CA LYS A 281 2.16 -7.91 21.76
C LYS A 281 2.68 -7.42 20.42
N ARG A 282 2.97 -8.35 19.52
CA ARG A 282 3.39 -8.06 18.15
C ARG A 282 2.18 -7.93 17.24
N PHE A 283 2.03 -6.77 16.61
CA PHE A 283 0.95 -6.48 15.67
C PHE A 283 1.51 -6.57 14.27
N TYR A 284 0.89 -7.37 13.44
CA TYR A 284 1.23 -7.52 12.04
C TYR A 284 0.36 -6.59 11.21
N GLY A 285 0.74 -6.33 9.97
CA GLY A 285 -0.08 -5.49 9.10
C GLY A 285 -1.08 -6.29 8.29
N ASP A 286 -1.47 -5.70 7.16
CA ASP A 286 -2.51 -6.20 6.27
C ASP A 286 -2.29 -7.67 5.89
N ASP A 287 -3.41 -8.41 5.78
CA ASP A 287 -3.51 -9.85 5.49
C ASP A 287 -2.85 -10.76 6.55
N GLN A 288 -2.29 -10.18 7.61
CA GLN A 288 -1.63 -10.89 8.70
C GLN A 288 -2.32 -10.66 10.04
N LEU A 289 -3.52 -10.03 10.04
CA LEU A 289 -4.25 -9.65 11.24
C LEU A 289 -4.45 -10.83 12.20
N ASN A 290 -4.69 -12.03 11.68
CA ASN A 290 -4.91 -13.24 12.47
C ASN A 290 -3.63 -13.92 12.99
N ARG A 291 -2.43 -13.43 12.68
CA ARG A 291 -1.17 -14.01 13.19
C ARG A 291 -1.04 -13.86 14.70
N GLU A 292 -1.47 -12.73 15.24
CA GLU A 292 -1.59 -12.49 16.67
C GLU A 292 -3.07 -12.49 17.04
N PRO A 293 -3.60 -13.56 17.67
CA PRO A 293 -5.04 -13.72 17.93
C PRO A 293 -5.70 -12.58 18.70
N SER A 294 -4.90 -11.81 19.43
CA SER A 294 -5.37 -10.67 20.21
C SER A 294 -5.45 -9.36 19.44
N GLN A 295 -4.71 -9.21 18.34
CA GLN A 295 -4.72 -8.01 17.53
C GLN A 295 -6.15 -7.69 17.01
N PRO A 296 -6.90 -8.60 16.36
CA PRO A 296 -8.25 -8.29 15.89
C PRO A 296 -9.22 -7.95 17.03
N VAL A 297 -9.05 -8.54 18.21
CA VAL A 297 -9.89 -8.21 19.39
C VAL A 297 -9.62 -6.80 19.90
N VAL A 298 -8.34 -6.41 19.97
CA VAL A 298 -7.95 -5.04 20.35
C VAL A 298 -8.44 -4.04 19.30
N MET A 299 -8.16 -4.27 18.02
CA MET A 299 -8.60 -3.38 16.94
C MET A 299 -10.12 -3.22 16.92
N ALA A 300 -10.87 -4.32 17.08
CA ALA A 300 -12.32 -4.29 17.19
C ALA A 300 -12.79 -3.46 18.41
N ALA A 301 -12.10 -3.55 19.56
CA ALA A 301 -12.43 -2.76 20.74
C ALA A 301 -12.23 -1.26 20.49
N TYR A 302 -11.13 -0.88 19.82
CA TYR A 302 -10.87 0.52 19.46
C TYR A 302 -11.89 1.08 18.45
N CYS A 303 -12.23 0.33 17.38
CA CYS A 303 -13.29 0.73 16.45
C CYS A 303 -14.66 0.78 17.15
N THR A 304 -14.94 -0.16 18.06
CA THR A 304 -16.16 -0.16 18.89
C THR A 304 -16.23 1.07 19.79
N GLN A 305 -15.11 1.52 20.34
CA GLN A 305 -15.05 2.75 21.13
C GLN A 305 -15.33 3.98 20.25
N SER A 306 -14.70 4.07 19.07
CA SER A 306 -14.92 5.13 18.09
C SER A 306 -16.40 5.28 17.69
N VAL A 307 -17.06 4.19 17.29
CA VAL A 307 -18.51 4.19 17.02
C VAL A 307 -19.31 4.54 18.30
N GLY A 308 -18.86 4.07 19.46
CA GLY A 308 -19.48 4.35 20.75
C GLY A 308 -19.51 5.85 21.08
N ASP A 309 -18.40 6.55 20.88
CA ASP A 309 -18.25 8.00 21.08
C ASP A 309 -19.26 8.79 20.23
N VAL A 310 -19.41 8.40 18.95
CA VAL A 310 -20.39 8.99 18.03
C VAL A 310 -21.82 8.77 18.53
N VAL A 311 -22.17 7.52 18.89
CA VAL A 311 -23.51 7.17 19.39
C VAL A 311 -23.80 7.89 20.71
N GLU A 312 -22.89 7.90 21.66
CA GLU A 312 -23.07 8.57 22.95
C GLU A 312 -23.16 10.09 22.79
N SER A 313 -22.43 10.66 21.84
CA SER A 313 -22.55 12.08 21.50
C SER A 313 -23.93 12.42 20.98
N TYR A 314 -24.45 11.58 20.08
CA TYR A 314 -25.82 11.71 19.60
C TYR A 314 -26.84 11.50 20.71
N LEU A 315 -26.70 10.50 21.59
CA LEU A 315 -27.70 10.27 22.63
C LEU A 315 -27.74 11.40 23.67
N SER A 316 -26.60 12.01 23.96
CA SER A 316 -26.46 13.03 25.00
C SER A 316 -26.59 14.48 24.52
N ASN A 317 -26.57 14.75 23.21
CA ASN A 317 -26.38 16.09 22.65
C ASN A 317 -25.12 16.79 23.21
N SER A 318 -24.08 16.03 23.47
CA SER A 318 -22.82 16.54 24.02
C SER A 318 -21.65 15.83 23.37
N LYS A 319 -20.54 16.54 23.14
CA LYS A 319 -19.36 15.94 22.51
C LYS A 319 -18.75 14.91 23.47
N LYS A 320 -18.79 13.63 23.10
CA LYS A 320 -18.08 12.52 23.75
C LYS A 320 -16.99 12.06 22.79
N ASN A 321 -15.75 12.27 23.18
CA ASN A 321 -14.58 11.82 22.43
C ASN A 321 -13.61 11.23 23.44
N SER A 322 -13.39 9.93 23.37
CA SER A 322 -12.45 9.19 24.22
C SER A 322 -11.00 9.32 23.72
N PHE A 323 -10.82 9.62 22.43
CA PHE A 323 -9.53 9.86 21.79
C PHE A 323 -9.08 11.32 22.00
N THR A 324 -8.79 11.69 23.25
CA THR A 324 -8.46 13.09 23.62
C THR A 324 -6.98 13.42 23.56
N ARG A 325 -6.11 12.41 23.51
CA ARG A 325 -4.65 12.58 23.44
C ARG A 325 -4.13 11.92 22.18
N TYR A 326 -3.44 12.72 21.39
CA TYR A 326 -2.66 12.30 20.23
C TYR A 326 -1.23 12.76 20.47
N LYS A 327 -0.33 11.84 20.83
CA LYS A 327 1.09 12.15 20.96
C LYS A 327 1.85 11.30 19.95
N PHE A 328 2.48 11.96 18.99
CA PHE A 328 3.38 11.34 18.04
C PHE A 328 4.81 11.75 18.37
N GLU A 329 5.67 10.79 18.67
CA GLU A 329 7.11 11.01 18.86
C GLU A 329 7.82 9.86 18.14
N LEU A 330 8.27 10.08 16.90
CA LEU A 330 9.26 9.17 16.32
C LEU A 330 10.64 9.58 16.80
N ARG A 331 11.29 8.74 17.62
CA ARG A 331 12.71 8.85 17.90
C ARG A 331 13.44 7.87 17.01
N PHE A 332 14.29 8.40 16.15
CA PHE A 332 15.21 7.61 15.37
C PHE A 332 16.62 7.89 15.89
N ALA A 333 17.33 6.83 16.29
CA ALA A 333 18.74 6.92 16.58
C ALA A 333 19.53 6.46 15.34
N VAL A 334 20.31 7.37 14.74
CA VAL A 334 21.32 7.02 13.74
C VAL A 334 22.69 7.23 14.33
N ALA A 335 23.46 6.15 14.54
CA ALA A 335 24.92 6.22 14.46
C ALA A 335 25.57 4.84 14.41
N GLY A 336 26.52 4.66 13.50
CA GLY A 336 27.76 3.97 13.86
C GLY A 336 27.71 2.48 14.24
N GLY A 337 26.76 1.69 13.75
CA GLY A 337 26.83 0.22 13.85
C GLY A 337 26.18 -0.42 15.08
N GLN A 338 25.32 0.30 15.80
CA GLN A 338 24.31 -0.32 16.66
C GLN A 338 22.94 0.24 16.27
N ALA A 339 22.07 -0.62 15.74
CA ALA A 339 20.67 -0.28 15.52
C ALA A 339 20.03 -0.02 16.88
N GLU A 340 19.90 1.26 17.24
CA GLU A 340 19.06 1.69 18.34
C GLU A 340 17.63 1.91 17.84
N LEU A 341 16.68 1.68 18.75
CA LEU A 341 15.24 1.67 18.54
C LEU A 341 14.77 2.82 17.63
N ILE A 342 13.84 2.49 16.74
CA ILE A 342 12.83 3.46 16.33
C ILE A 342 11.77 3.45 17.44
N ASP A 343 11.81 4.40 18.37
CA ASP A 343 10.66 4.60 19.25
C ASP A 343 9.63 5.37 18.45
N VAL A 344 8.63 4.71 17.87
CA VAL A 344 7.43 5.39 17.38
C VAL A 344 6.46 5.49 18.54
N TRP A 345 6.52 6.56 19.32
CA TRP A 345 5.42 6.85 20.23
C TRP A 345 4.26 7.35 19.39
N GLN A 346 3.22 6.55 19.32
CA GLN A 346 1.89 7.07 19.10
C GLN A 346 1.21 7.07 20.45
N ASP A 347 0.20 7.89 20.62
CA ASP A 347 -0.60 7.89 21.83
C ASP A 347 -2.03 8.13 21.37
N TYR A 348 -2.90 7.15 21.59
CA TYR A 348 -4.33 7.28 21.44
C TYR A 348 -4.93 7.17 22.82
N GLY A 349 -5.02 8.29 23.54
CA GLY A 349 -5.19 8.18 24.98
C GLY A 349 -3.90 7.65 25.65
N ASP A 350 -3.69 6.32 25.65
CA ASP A 350 -2.56 5.60 26.29
C ASP A 350 -1.96 4.40 25.50
N MET A 351 -2.27 4.25 24.20
CA MET A 351 -1.65 3.21 23.36
C MET A 351 -0.29 3.69 22.84
N THR A 352 0.80 3.03 23.26
CA THR A 352 2.16 3.33 22.80
C THR A 352 2.71 2.22 21.91
N TRP A 353 3.37 2.56 20.81
CA TRP A 353 4.13 1.57 20.03
C TRP A 353 5.60 1.61 20.44
N LYS A 354 6.24 0.46 20.45
CA LYS A 354 7.68 0.32 20.60
C LYS A 354 8.19 -0.57 19.47
N ALA A 355 9.35 -0.30 18.91
CA ALA A 355 10.02 -1.34 18.14
C ALA A 355 10.58 -2.40 19.12
N PRO A 356 10.58 -3.70 18.78
CA PRO A 356 11.12 -4.72 19.67
C PRO A 356 12.58 -4.43 20.03
N ALA A 357 12.86 -4.33 21.33
CA ALA A 357 14.21 -4.20 21.84
C ALA A 357 14.99 -5.49 21.57
N LYS A 358 16.05 -5.40 20.75
CA LYS A 358 17.16 -6.36 20.64
C LYS A 358 16.78 -7.83 20.83
N ARG A 359 16.42 -8.50 19.73
CA ARG A 359 16.93 -9.84 19.35
C ARG A 359 16.37 -10.22 17.97
N ASP A 360 17.29 -10.63 17.10
CA ASP A 360 17.05 -11.38 15.85
C ASP A 360 16.77 -10.62 14.54
N PHE A 361 17.38 -9.44 14.34
CA PHE A 361 17.61 -8.89 12.99
C PHE A 361 19.04 -9.15 12.47
N TYR A 362 19.62 -10.30 12.83
CA TYR A 362 20.83 -10.80 12.16
C TYR A 362 20.41 -11.92 11.20
N VAL A 363 20.20 -11.57 9.93
CA VAL A 363 20.27 -12.55 8.85
C VAL A 363 21.73 -12.62 8.42
N GLY A 364 22.52 -13.33 9.25
CA GLY A 364 23.89 -13.69 8.90
C GLY A 364 23.90 -14.91 8.01
N LEU A 365 24.64 -14.83 6.90
CA LEU A 365 25.21 -16.01 6.25
C LEU A 365 25.94 -16.86 7.30
N PRO A 366 25.97 -18.19 7.16
CA PRO A 366 26.62 -19.04 8.14
C PRO A 366 28.14 -18.84 8.06
N ASP A 367 28.78 -18.32 9.11
CA ASP A 367 29.70 -19.16 9.90
C ASP A 367 30.36 -18.43 11.10
N LYS A 368 30.56 -19.27 12.13
CA LYS A 368 31.65 -19.36 13.13
C LYS A 368 32.35 -18.12 13.68
N GLU A 369 32.28 -18.06 15.02
CA GLU A 369 33.27 -17.58 15.98
C GLU A 369 33.83 -16.15 15.85
N ALA A 370 33.57 -15.30 16.86
CA ALA A 370 34.62 -14.90 17.82
C ALA A 370 34.11 -13.86 18.84
N ARG A 371 34.57 -14.05 20.07
CA ARG A 371 34.53 -13.12 21.22
C ARG A 371 35.16 -11.77 20.86
N TYR A 372 34.72 -10.66 21.44
CA TYR A 372 35.57 -9.64 22.11
C TYR A 372 34.72 -8.52 22.75
N GLY A 373 35.18 -8.05 23.91
CA GLY A 373 34.53 -7.04 24.74
C GLY A 373 34.52 -5.64 24.13
N ILE A 374 33.44 -4.90 24.39
CA ILE A 374 33.18 -3.58 23.83
C ILE A 374 33.89 -2.51 24.66
N LYS A 375 34.87 -1.83 24.05
CA LYS A 375 35.36 -0.51 24.48
C LYS A 375 34.41 0.58 23.96
N LYS A 376 34.08 1.57 24.79
CA LYS A 376 33.45 2.82 24.35
C LYS A 376 34.40 3.54 23.39
N VAL A 377 34.00 3.70 22.13
CA VAL A 377 34.65 4.58 21.15
C VAL A 377 34.05 5.97 21.31
N ALA A 378 34.89 7.02 21.28
CA ALA A 378 34.44 8.40 21.38
C ALA A 378 33.70 8.83 20.09
N ALA A 379 32.64 9.63 20.22
CA ALA A 379 31.80 10.07 19.10
C ALA A 379 32.55 10.83 17.98
N SER A 380 33.78 11.29 18.25
CA SER A 380 34.64 11.98 17.29
C SER A 380 35.39 11.06 16.31
N GLU A 381 35.31 9.74 16.47
CA GLU A 381 36.03 8.76 15.63
C GLU A 381 35.13 7.98 14.66
N ILE A 382 33.86 8.37 14.52
CA ILE A 382 32.91 7.67 13.64
C ILE A 382 32.99 8.26 12.23
N PRO A 383 33.22 7.45 11.17
CA PRO A 383 33.19 7.93 9.79
C PRO A 383 31.78 8.42 9.42
N GLU A 384 31.69 9.59 8.78
CA GLU A 384 30.47 10.29 8.36
C GLU A 384 29.55 9.57 7.35
N ARG A 385 29.80 8.29 7.00
CA ARG A 385 29.02 7.57 6.00
C ARG A 385 28.89 6.10 6.33
N ILE A 386 27.67 5.68 6.68
CA ILE A 386 27.28 4.28 6.69
C ILE A 386 26.12 4.12 5.72
N ILE A 387 26.38 3.44 4.60
CA ILE A 387 25.36 2.94 3.68
C ILE A 387 24.88 1.62 4.30
N ALA A 388 23.68 1.59 4.86
CA ALA A 388 23.03 0.32 5.19
C ALA A 388 22.36 -0.19 3.91
N PRO A 389 22.86 -1.26 3.26
CA PRO A 389 22.08 -1.91 2.21
C PRO A 389 20.76 -2.37 2.84
N LEU A 390 19.63 -2.08 2.19
CA LEU A 390 18.39 -2.78 2.52
C LEU A 390 18.70 -4.29 2.43
N PRO A 391 18.20 -5.11 3.36
CA PRO A 391 18.44 -6.54 3.24
C PRO A 391 17.89 -7.03 1.89
N ASN A 392 18.46 -8.13 1.38
CA ASN A 392 18.34 -8.69 0.02
C ASN A 392 16.90 -9.08 -0.45
N TYR A 393 15.85 -8.45 0.07
CA TYR A 393 14.46 -8.86 -0.02
C TYR A 393 13.68 -8.33 -1.23
N ALA A 394 14.23 -7.37 -1.98
CA ALA A 394 13.72 -7.04 -3.31
C ALA A 394 13.62 -8.31 -4.20
N ALA A 395 14.40 -9.36 -3.91
CA ALA A 395 14.29 -10.65 -4.57
C ALA A 395 12.94 -11.38 -4.35
N PHE A 396 12.18 -11.15 -3.26
CA PHE A 396 11.02 -12.00 -2.92
C PHE A 396 9.67 -11.49 -3.45
N ASN A 397 9.55 -10.20 -3.78
CA ASN A 397 8.37 -9.63 -4.43
C ASN A 397 8.78 -8.42 -5.30
N PRO A 398 9.59 -8.63 -6.34
CA PRO A 398 10.19 -7.53 -7.06
C PRO A 398 9.17 -6.82 -7.92
N ALA A 399 9.02 -5.50 -7.75
CA ALA A 399 8.19 -4.73 -8.65
C ALA A 399 8.65 -4.88 -10.10
N PHE A 400 7.68 -4.99 -11.00
CA PHE A 400 7.92 -5.18 -12.42
C PHE A 400 7.58 -3.91 -13.20
N ALA A 401 8.36 -3.58 -14.21
CA ALA A 401 8.09 -2.49 -15.14
C ALA A 401 8.08 -3.00 -16.58
N LEU A 402 7.09 -2.58 -17.36
CA LEU A 402 7.01 -2.79 -18.79
C LEU A 402 7.24 -1.45 -19.50
N ASN A 403 8.35 -1.30 -20.20
CA ASN A 403 8.63 -0.13 -21.01
C ASN A 403 8.28 -0.44 -22.48
N ILE A 404 7.47 0.39 -23.10
CA ILE A 404 7.14 0.30 -24.52
C ILE A 404 7.40 1.66 -25.16
N GLY A 405 8.13 1.69 -26.27
CA GLY A 405 8.44 2.95 -26.93
C GLY A 405 9.06 2.78 -28.30
N TYR A 406 9.73 3.85 -28.72
CA TYR A 406 10.49 3.91 -29.95
C TYR A 406 11.92 4.33 -29.66
N GLN A 407 12.84 3.84 -30.47
CA GLN A 407 14.24 4.23 -30.44
C GLN A 407 14.66 4.67 -31.85
N GLY A 408 15.01 5.94 -31.98
CA GLY A 408 15.78 6.45 -33.10
C GLY A 408 17.26 6.12 -32.91
N TRP A 409 17.92 5.67 -33.96
CA TRP A 409 19.36 5.41 -34.00
C TRP A 409 19.97 6.20 -35.14
N ALA A 410 21.13 6.83 -34.92
CA ALA A 410 21.78 7.66 -35.93
C ALA A 410 23.31 7.47 -35.93
N THR A 411 23.87 7.52 -37.14
CA THR A 411 25.30 7.61 -37.42
C THR A 411 25.59 8.85 -38.27
N GLY A 412 26.84 9.08 -38.63
CA GLY A 412 27.20 10.14 -39.57
C GLY A 412 26.59 9.98 -40.98
N TYR A 413 26.00 8.81 -41.31
CA TYR A 413 25.58 8.50 -42.68
C TYR A 413 24.18 7.87 -42.81
N ALA A 414 23.56 7.46 -41.70
CA ALA A 414 22.26 6.79 -41.71
C ALA A 414 21.50 7.01 -40.40
N SER A 415 20.18 6.96 -40.46
CA SER A 415 19.31 7.00 -39.28
C SER A 415 18.15 6.02 -39.44
N GLU A 416 17.79 5.33 -38.37
CA GLU A 416 16.74 4.31 -38.34
C GLU A 416 15.84 4.47 -37.12
N VAL A 417 14.60 3.99 -37.19
CA VAL A 417 13.65 3.99 -36.08
C VAL A 417 13.18 2.58 -35.80
N ARG A 418 13.28 2.16 -34.53
CA ARG A 418 12.92 0.82 -34.05
C ARG A 418 11.86 0.91 -32.97
N ALA A 419 11.02 -0.11 -32.85
CA ALA A 419 10.19 -0.30 -31.68
C ALA A 419 11.05 -0.85 -30.52
N LEU A 420 10.74 -0.42 -29.31
CA LEU A 420 11.41 -0.78 -28.06
C LEU A 420 10.41 -1.43 -27.11
N THR A 421 10.77 -2.59 -26.56
CA THR A 421 10.02 -3.26 -25.50
C THR A 421 10.99 -3.75 -24.43
N GLU A 422 10.78 -3.37 -23.17
CA GLU A 422 11.61 -3.80 -22.05
C GLU A 422 10.73 -4.27 -20.91
N ALA A 423 11.19 -5.32 -20.23
CA ALA A 423 10.52 -5.96 -19.12
C ALA A 423 11.53 -6.04 -17.98
N GLU A 424 11.37 -5.22 -16.95
CA GLU A 424 12.35 -5.02 -15.88
C GLU A 424 11.78 -5.43 -14.53
N MET A 425 12.66 -5.91 -13.66
CA MET A 425 12.35 -6.37 -12.32
C MET A 425 13.29 -5.67 -11.33
N MET A 426 12.76 -5.03 -10.29
CA MET A 426 13.59 -4.38 -9.27
C MET A 426 14.33 -5.43 -8.43
N VAL A 427 15.66 -5.36 -8.40
CA VAL A 427 16.50 -6.31 -7.64
C VAL A 427 17.14 -5.69 -6.41
N LEU A 428 17.21 -4.36 -6.34
CA LEU A 428 17.74 -3.62 -5.20
C LEU A 428 17.07 -2.24 -5.13
N GLY A 429 16.78 -1.77 -3.93
CA GLY A 429 16.36 -0.40 -3.66
C GLY A 429 17.13 0.12 -2.45
N GLY A 430 17.25 1.44 -2.32
CA GLY A 430 17.83 2.05 -1.14
C GLY A 430 17.51 3.53 -1.06
N ARG A 431 17.54 4.06 0.16
CA ARG A 431 17.40 5.47 0.46
C ARG A 431 18.64 5.93 1.24
N TRP A 432 19.32 6.96 0.76
CA TRP A 432 20.51 7.56 1.37
C TRP A 432 20.17 8.53 2.50
N ASP A 433 18.98 9.11 2.54
CA ASP A 433 18.46 10.01 3.59
C ASP A 433 17.45 9.30 4.48
N TYR A 434 17.86 8.20 5.10
CA TYR A 434 17.24 7.92 6.39
C TYR A 434 17.73 9.03 7.34
N LEU A 435 16.83 9.97 7.66
CA LEU A 435 16.75 10.64 8.97
C LEU A 435 17.44 12.01 9.10
N ARG A 436 16.76 13.06 8.61
CA ARG A 436 16.95 14.41 9.11
C ARG A 436 15.63 15.02 9.59
N ASP A 437 15.63 15.54 10.81
CA ASP A 437 14.49 16.19 11.47
C ASP A 437 14.10 17.54 10.85
N ASP A 438 14.90 18.08 9.91
CA ASP A 438 14.65 19.36 9.27
C ASP A 438 13.94 19.24 7.91
N PHE A 439 12.74 18.66 7.94
CA PHE A 439 11.78 18.64 6.82
C PHE A 439 11.52 20.04 6.20
N SER A 440 11.80 21.13 6.93
CA SER A 440 11.55 22.51 6.50
C SER A 440 12.62 23.12 5.59
N LYS A 441 13.70 22.41 5.24
CA LYS A 441 14.82 22.96 4.43
C LYS A 441 15.03 22.29 3.06
N ALA A 442 14.00 21.67 2.50
CA ALA A 442 14.04 20.96 1.21
C ALA A 442 14.08 21.84 -0.06
N TYR A 443 14.30 23.16 0.05
CA TYR A 443 14.25 24.08 -1.10
C TYR A 443 15.53 24.13 -1.96
N LEU A 444 16.52 23.27 -1.70
CA LEU A 444 17.71 23.16 -2.56
C LEU A 444 17.79 21.74 -3.16
N PRO A 445 18.01 21.59 -4.49
CA PRO A 445 18.06 20.31 -5.21
C PRO A 445 19.32 19.49 -4.92
N ARG A 446 19.78 19.47 -3.67
CA ARG A 446 21.16 19.11 -3.32
C ARG A 446 21.41 17.63 -3.08
N LYS A 447 20.42 16.73 -3.06
CA LYS A 447 20.71 15.31 -2.89
C LYS A 447 19.74 14.42 -3.67
N ILE A 448 20.33 13.54 -4.48
CA ILE A 448 19.71 12.29 -4.88
C ILE A 448 19.70 11.46 -3.60
N ASP A 449 18.52 11.14 -3.12
CA ASP A 449 18.31 10.60 -1.78
C ASP A 449 17.77 9.17 -1.83
N MET A 450 17.39 8.68 -3.01
CA MET A 450 17.02 7.28 -3.24
C MET A 450 17.74 6.73 -4.46
N PHE A 451 17.84 5.41 -4.53
CA PHE A 451 18.24 4.70 -5.73
C PHE A 451 17.51 3.37 -5.83
N ALA A 452 17.35 2.87 -7.05
CA ALA A 452 16.93 1.49 -7.29
C ALA A 452 17.75 0.87 -8.41
N VAL A 453 17.98 -0.43 -8.35
CA VAL A 453 18.58 -1.22 -9.43
C VAL A 453 17.52 -2.18 -9.93
N THR A 454 17.27 -2.14 -11.24
CA THR A 454 16.44 -3.13 -11.93
C THR A 454 17.31 -3.99 -12.85
N VAL A 455 16.89 -5.24 -13.04
CA VAL A 455 17.45 -6.17 -14.02
C VAL A 455 16.29 -6.72 -14.83
N GLY A 456 16.48 -6.89 -16.13
CA GLY A 456 15.39 -7.22 -17.02
C GLY A 456 15.82 -7.72 -18.39
N TYR A 457 14.84 -7.72 -19.28
CA TYR A 457 14.97 -8.06 -20.69
C TYR A 457 14.70 -6.80 -21.53
N SER A 458 15.47 -6.59 -22.59
CA SER A 458 15.29 -5.49 -23.53
C SER A 458 15.30 -6.01 -24.96
N GLY A 459 14.26 -5.64 -25.71
CA GLY A 459 14.00 -6.01 -27.09
C GLY A 459 13.84 -4.80 -28.00
N LEU A 460 14.45 -4.86 -29.17
CA LEU A 460 14.32 -3.91 -30.27
C LEU A 460 13.89 -4.66 -31.53
N PHE A 461 12.99 -4.06 -32.31
CA PHE A 461 12.56 -4.65 -33.57
C PHE A 461 12.14 -3.59 -34.61
N ASP A 462 12.47 -3.87 -35.86
CA ASP A 462 11.94 -3.20 -37.05
C ASP A 462 11.68 -4.26 -38.16
N SER A 463 11.49 -3.82 -39.41
CA SER A 463 11.25 -4.73 -40.54
C SER A 463 12.44 -5.63 -40.90
N ASP A 464 13.65 -5.20 -40.58
CA ASP A 464 14.89 -5.76 -41.15
C ASP A 464 15.83 -6.31 -40.07
N THR A 465 15.62 -5.90 -38.82
CA THR A 465 16.50 -6.18 -37.68
C THR A 465 15.71 -6.46 -36.41
N SER A 466 16.29 -7.30 -35.55
CA SER A 466 15.85 -7.47 -34.17
C SER A 466 17.04 -7.57 -33.24
N ALA A 467 16.92 -7.06 -32.02
CA ALA A 467 17.91 -7.19 -30.98
C ALA A 467 17.25 -7.56 -29.66
N ASN A 468 17.80 -8.53 -28.93
CA ASN A 468 17.20 -9.05 -27.72
C ASN A 468 18.29 -9.40 -26.70
N GLY A 469 18.08 -9.08 -25.43
CA GLY A 469 19.00 -9.52 -24.38
C GLY A 469 18.70 -8.94 -23.02
N ILE A 470 19.72 -8.96 -22.16
CA ILE A 470 19.60 -8.53 -20.76
C ILE A 470 19.78 -7.03 -20.62
N ALA A 471 19.11 -6.46 -19.62
CA ALA A 471 19.17 -5.05 -19.26
C ALA A 471 19.39 -4.91 -17.75
N ALA A 472 20.12 -3.88 -17.36
CA ALA A 472 20.21 -3.40 -16.00
C ALA A 472 20.08 -1.88 -15.98
N ARG A 473 19.45 -1.36 -14.93
CA ARG A 473 19.21 0.07 -14.80
C ARG A 473 19.37 0.52 -13.36
N LEU A 474 20.14 1.58 -13.15
CA LEU A 474 20.23 2.32 -11.90
C LEU A 474 19.31 3.54 -12.00
N ILE A 475 18.26 3.56 -11.20
CA ILE A 475 17.26 4.63 -11.10
C ILE A 475 17.67 5.55 -9.94
N LEU A 476 17.67 6.84 -10.21
CA LEU A 476 18.00 7.94 -9.30
C LEU A 476 16.83 8.94 -9.35
N PRO A 477 15.78 8.74 -8.52
CA PRO A 477 14.61 9.60 -8.55
C PRO A 477 14.94 11.01 -8.05
N ILE A 478 14.35 12.00 -8.72
CA ILE A 478 14.41 13.43 -8.44
C ILE A 478 12.99 13.85 -8.08
N ASN A 479 12.61 13.51 -6.86
CA ASN A 479 11.22 13.48 -6.47
C ASN A 479 10.52 14.84 -6.59
N GLN A 480 11.22 15.93 -6.29
CA GLN A 480 10.66 17.29 -6.30
C GLN A 480 10.12 17.70 -7.68
N LEU A 481 10.55 17.02 -8.74
CA LEU A 481 10.13 17.27 -10.12
C LEU A 481 9.24 16.16 -10.68
N ASN A 482 8.89 15.16 -9.85
CA ASN A 482 8.28 13.90 -10.29
C ASN A 482 9.04 13.30 -11.48
N LEU A 483 10.37 13.33 -11.39
CA LEU A 483 11.31 12.97 -12.45
C LEU A 483 12.22 11.85 -11.94
N GLN A 484 12.66 10.96 -12.81
CA GLN A 484 13.66 9.96 -12.51
C GLN A 484 14.80 10.09 -13.49
N LEU A 485 16.03 10.17 -12.98
CA LEU A 485 17.21 10.01 -13.80
C LEU A 485 17.63 8.54 -13.73
N SER A 486 17.93 7.93 -14.86
CA SER A 486 18.34 6.53 -14.90
C SER A 486 19.58 6.35 -15.74
N LEU A 487 20.54 5.60 -15.21
CA LEU A 487 21.64 5.04 -15.98
C LEU A 487 21.23 3.63 -16.39
N TYR A 488 21.22 3.32 -17.68
CA TYR A 488 20.79 2.01 -18.17
C TYR A 488 21.83 1.42 -19.11
N GLY A 489 21.90 0.09 -19.15
CA GLY A 489 22.76 -0.62 -20.09
C GLY A 489 22.57 -2.12 -20.03
N GLY A 490 23.25 -2.85 -20.90
CA GLY A 490 23.17 -4.31 -20.95
C GLY A 490 23.79 -4.86 -22.21
N SER A 491 23.41 -6.09 -22.57
CA SER A 491 23.93 -6.77 -23.76
C SER A 491 22.77 -7.34 -24.57
N ARG A 492 22.74 -7.08 -25.88
CA ARG A 492 21.75 -7.65 -26.80
C ARG A 492 22.43 -8.46 -27.90
N TYR A 493 21.78 -9.53 -28.33
CA TYR A 493 22.10 -10.22 -29.57
C TYR A 493 21.35 -9.54 -30.71
N TYR A 494 22.09 -8.88 -31.61
CA TYR A 494 21.53 -8.23 -32.78
C TYR A 494 21.48 -9.23 -33.93
N SER A 495 20.40 -9.22 -34.70
CA SER A 495 20.22 -10.06 -35.89
C SER A 495 19.52 -9.27 -36.99
N GLY A 496 20.07 -9.31 -38.20
CA GLY A 496 19.49 -8.62 -39.36
C GLY A 496 20.47 -8.56 -40.54
N ASN A 497 19.94 -8.51 -41.77
CA ASN A 497 20.70 -8.30 -43.01
C ASN A 497 22.01 -9.13 -43.13
N SER A 498 21.93 -10.43 -42.80
CA SER A 498 23.04 -11.42 -42.87
C SER A 498 24.12 -11.33 -41.79
N TYR A 499 23.99 -10.44 -40.80
CA TYR A 499 24.92 -10.33 -39.68
C TYR A 499 24.21 -10.55 -38.35
N GLY A 500 24.93 -11.15 -37.40
CA GLY A 500 24.47 -11.27 -36.03
C GLY A 500 25.61 -11.28 -35.03
N GLY A 501 25.33 -10.82 -33.81
CA GLY A 501 26.34 -10.78 -32.76
C GLY A 501 25.88 -10.06 -31.50
N TRP A 502 26.54 -10.39 -30.40
CA TRP A 502 26.38 -9.71 -29.11
C TRP A 502 27.08 -8.36 -29.10
N ARG A 503 26.38 -7.32 -28.65
CA ARG A 503 26.96 -6.01 -28.34
C ARG A 503 26.37 -5.47 -27.05
N ASP A 504 27.18 -4.69 -26.36
CA ASP A 504 26.76 -3.97 -25.17
C ASP A 504 26.12 -2.64 -25.57
N TYR A 505 25.23 -2.11 -24.76
CA TYR A 505 24.62 -0.80 -24.96
C TYR A 505 24.55 -0.05 -23.64
N GLU A 506 24.56 1.27 -23.70
CA GLU A 506 24.55 2.13 -22.52
C GLU A 506 23.84 3.47 -22.79
N GLY A 507 23.25 4.07 -21.77
CA GLY A 507 22.66 5.40 -21.91
C GLY A 507 22.14 6.00 -20.62
N ILE A 508 21.57 7.19 -20.77
CA ILE A 508 20.90 7.95 -19.72
C ILE A 508 19.45 8.14 -20.13
N ARG A 509 18.53 7.94 -19.19
CA ARG A 509 17.08 8.10 -19.38
C ARG A 509 16.52 9.04 -18.33
N LEU A 510 15.61 9.91 -18.74
CA LEU A 510 14.75 10.71 -17.90
C LEU A 510 13.34 10.15 -17.99
N ASP A 511 12.73 9.86 -16.85
CA ASP A 511 11.36 9.36 -16.77
C ASP A 511 10.54 10.37 -15.98
N TRP A 512 9.53 10.93 -16.61
CA TRP A 512 8.61 11.88 -15.99
C TRP A 512 7.32 11.16 -15.61
N GLY A 513 7.03 11.17 -14.32
CA GLY A 513 5.99 10.33 -13.74
C GLY A 513 4.58 10.84 -13.94
N MET A 514 3.68 9.93 -14.30
CA MET A 514 2.24 10.09 -14.32
C MET A 514 1.58 8.86 -13.66
N GLN A 515 1.72 8.75 -12.34
CA GLN A 515 1.14 7.64 -11.55
C GLN A 515 1.82 6.30 -11.87
N MET A 516 1.11 5.35 -12.49
CA MET A 516 1.66 4.06 -12.93
C MET A 516 2.31 4.11 -14.31
N GLY A 517 2.13 5.21 -15.05
CA GLY A 517 2.73 5.44 -16.36
C GLY A 517 3.81 6.52 -16.27
N ASN A 518 5.02 6.27 -16.76
CA ASN A 518 6.03 7.31 -16.91
C ASN A 518 6.28 7.56 -18.39
N LEU A 519 6.28 8.81 -18.82
CA LEU A 519 6.86 9.16 -20.11
C LEU A 519 8.37 9.15 -19.95
N PHE A 520 9.07 8.40 -20.79
CA PHE A 520 10.53 8.41 -20.76
C PHE A 520 11.12 9.03 -22.02
N LEU A 521 12.27 9.68 -21.85
CA LEU A 521 13.14 10.18 -22.90
C LEU A 521 14.58 9.82 -22.53
N GLY A 522 15.33 9.20 -23.43
CA GLY A 522 16.72 8.86 -23.17
C GLY A 522 17.62 9.07 -24.36
N ILE A 523 18.91 9.19 -24.06
CA ILE A 523 19.99 9.26 -25.04
C ILE A 523 21.07 8.26 -24.63
N GLY A 524 21.66 7.60 -25.61
CA GLY A 524 22.64 6.57 -25.35
C GLY A 524 23.42 6.17 -26.59
N ARG A 525 24.16 5.08 -26.45
CA ARG A 525 24.89 4.42 -27.50
C ARG A 525 24.26 3.05 -27.73
N ASP A 526 23.99 2.73 -29.00
CA ASP A 526 23.37 1.48 -29.40
C ASP A 526 23.88 1.07 -30.79
N PHE A 527 23.59 -0.17 -31.19
CA PHE A 527 24.11 -0.78 -32.40
C PHE A 527 23.00 -1.09 -33.39
N TYR A 528 23.32 -1.12 -34.69
CA TYR A 528 22.39 -1.46 -35.76
C TYR A 528 23.03 -2.42 -36.79
N PRO A 529 22.39 -3.56 -37.11
CA PRO A 529 22.83 -4.44 -38.19
C PRO A 529 22.66 -3.80 -39.57
N THR A 530 23.77 -3.56 -40.26
CA THR A 530 23.77 -3.09 -41.65
C THR A 530 24.32 -4.17 -42.58
N THR A 531 24.19 -3.98 -43.89
CA THR A 531 24.85 -4.81 -44.91
C THR A 531 26.38 -4.81 -44.78
N GLY A 532 26.97 -3.82 -44.10
CA GLY A 532 28.39 -3.73 -43.80
C GLY A 532 28.78 -4.16 -42.38
N GLY A 533 27.95 -4.99 -41.74
CA GLY A 533 28.12 -5.44 -40.36
C GLY A 533 27.37 -4.61 -39.32
N ILE A 534 27.59 -4.91 -38.04
CA ILE A 534 26.96 -4.20 -36.92
C ILE A 534 27.69 -2.87 -36.71
N LYS A 535 26.97 -1.76 -36.83
CA LYS A 535 27.50 -0.39 -36.68
C LYS A 535 27.10 0.21 -35.33
N ASP A 536 28.01 0.98 -34.76
CA ASP A 536 27.82 1.78 -33.55
C ASP A 536 27.20 3.14 -33.90
N GLY A 537 26.34 3.67 -33.04
CA GLY A 537 25.69 4.96 -33.24
C GLY A 537 25.04 5.53 -31.98
N VAL A 538 24.57 6.77 -32.10
CA VAL A 538 23.84 7.46 -31.03
C VAL A 538 22.37 7.06 -31.11
N SER A 539 21.79 6.67 -29.99
CA SER A 539 20.36 6.37 -29.87
C SER A 539 19.63 7.45 -29.09
N ILE A 540 18.44 7.82 -29.56
CA ILE A 540 17.46 8.60 -28.81
C ILE A 540 16.23 7.72 -28.64
N GLN A 541 15.76 7.53 -27.41
CA GLN A 541 14.60 6.69 -27.10
C GLN A 541 13.51 7.51 -26.43
N ALA A 542 12.26 7.23 -26.76
CA ALA A 542 11.12 7.82 -26.07
C ALA A 542 9.96 6.82 -26.00
N GLY A 543 9.18 6.87 -24.93
CA GLY A 543 8.06 5.94 -24.77
C GLY A 543 7.32 6.08 -23.45
N LEU A 544 6.57 5.04 -23.12
CA LEU A 544 5.80 4.88 -21.90
C LEU A 544 6.37 3.70 -21.08
N SER A 545 6.67 3.95 -19.82
CA SER A 545 6.96 2.94 -18.81
C SER A 545 5.69 2.67 -18.01
N LEU A 546 5.29 1.43 -17.86
CA LEU A 546 4.19 1.02 -16.99
C LEU A 546 4.78 0.22 -15.83
N ALA A 547 4.72 0.77 -14.62
CA ALA A 547 5.14 0.06 -13.42
C ALA A 547 3.94 -0.69 -12.82
N PHE A 548 4.10 -2.00 -12.63
CA PHE A 548 3.12 -2.84 -11.97
C PHE A 548 3.71 -3.35 -10.66
N PRO A 549 3.12 -3.04 -9.50
CA PRO A 549 3.42 -3.77 -8.29
C PRO A 549 2.97 -5.23 -8.51
N THR A 550 3.88 -6.18 -8.31
CA THR A 550 3.67 -7.62 -8.51
C THR A 550 2.51 -8.18 -7.67
N SER A 551 2.13 -7.49 -6.59
CA SER A 551 0.99 -7.81 -5.73
C SER A 551 -0.38 -7.34 -6.25
N ARG A 552 -0.46 -6.50 -7.31
CA ARG A 552 -1.74 -5.83 -7.69
C ARG A 552 -2.27 -6.12 -9.10
N ILE A 553 -1.81 -7.17 -9.80
CA ILE A 553 -2.38 -7.55 -11.11
C ILE A 553 -3.66 -8.36 -10.89
N PRO A 554 -4.88 -7.82 -11.17
CA PRO A 554 -6.12 -8.54 -10.94
C PRO A 554 -6.26 -9.69 -11.95
N GLY A 555 -6.51 -10.91 -11.47
CA GLY A 555 -6.87 -12.06 -12.31
C GLY A 555 -5.78 -13.12 -12.52
N VAL A 556 -4.54 -12.90 -12.08
CA VAL A 556 -3.46 -13.91 -12.20
C VAL A 556 -3.48 -14.94 -11.05
N TYR A 557 -4.15 -14.67 -9.93
CA TYR A 557 -4.05 -15.47 -8.70
C TYR A 557 -5.36 -16.08 -8.19
N LYS A 558 -6.41 -16.16 -9.03
CA LYS A 558 -7.72 -16.70 -8.59
C LYS A 558 -7.82 -18.23 -8.51
N SER A 559 -6.71 -18.94 -8.56
CA SER A 559 -6.72 -20.41 -8.52
C SER A 559 -5.44 -20.98 -7.91
N TYR A 560 -5.46 -21.18 -6.59
CA TYR A 560 -4.90 -22.35 -5.92
C TYR A 560 -5.65 -22.62 -4.62
#